data_AF-A0AAU6LL23-F1
#
_entry.id   AF-A0AAU6LL23-F1
#
_cell.length_a   1.000
_cell.length_b   1.000
_cell.length_c   1.000
_cell.angle_alpha   90.00
_cell.angle_beta   90.00
_cell.angle_gamma   90.00
#
_symmetry.space_group_name_H-M   'P 1'
#
loop_
_entity.id
_entity.type
_entity.pdbx_description
1 polymer ?
#
loop_
_entity_poly.entity_id
_entity_poly.type
_entity_poly.pdbx_seq_one_letter_code
_entity_poly.pdbx_strand_id
1 'polypeptide(L)' 'MSAHVPGPGPQNTPQPYGGGVPPGETPPGESSTGSGAGPYRPLTRGWGKGPLLVICLVALACALFFLAYAVMLNV' A
#
# COMPACT_ATOMS: atom_id res chain seq x y z
N MET A 1 26.45 59.14 -29.30
CA MET A 1 26.10 57.70 -29.33
C MET A 1 25.44 57.33 -28.01
N SER A 2 24.17 56.94 -28.00
CA SER A 2 23.55 56.27 -26.85
C SER A 2 23.10 54.89 -27.32
N ALA A 3 23.80 53.85 -26.87
CA ALA A 3 23.42 52.47 -27.14
C ALA A 3 22.20 52.12 -26.29
N HIS A 4 21.06 51.84 -26.93
CA HIS A 4 19.92 51.24 -26.26
C HIS A 4 20.26 49.78 -25.99
N VAL A 5 20.59 49.44 -24.74
CA VAL A 5 20.73 48.04 -24.32
C VAL A 5 19.32 47.48 -24.14
N PRO A 6 18.88 46.47 -24.91
CA PRO A 6 17.60 45.82 -24.66
C PRO A 6 17.69 45.03 -23.34
N GLY A 7 16.82 45.33 -22.38
CA GLY A 7 16.71 44.53 -21.17
C GLY A 7 16.27 43.09 -21.48
N PRO A 8 16.64 42.09 -20.65
CA PRO A 8 16.27 40.70 -20.91
C PRO A 8 14.74 40.57 -20.97
N GLY A 9 14.24 39.98 -22.06
CA GLY A 9 12.81 39.73 -22.25
C GLY A 9 12.24 38.76 -21.19
N PRO A 10 10.90 38.66 -21.07
CA PRO A 10 10.20 37.95 -19.98
C PRO A 10 10.48 36.44 -19.89
N GLN A 11 11.31 35.91 -20.78
CA GLN A 11 11.69 34.51 -20.85
C GLN A 11 12.86 34.15 -19.93
N ASN A 12 13.52 35.15 -19.33
CA ASN A 12 14.71 34.98 -18.49
C ASN A 12 14.51 35.41 -17.03
N THR A 13 13.26 35.44 -16.54
CA THR A 13 13.01 35.63 -15.11
C THR A 13 12.88 34.25 -14.45
N PRO A 14 13.81 33.85 -13.56
CA PRO A 14 13.62 32.66 -12.73
C PRO A 14 12.37 32.86 -11.89
N GLN A 15 11.38 31.98 -12.05
CA GLN A 15 10.18 32.00 -11.22
C GLN A 15 10.61 31.74 -9.76
N PRO A 16 10.10 32.50 -8.77
CA PRO A 16 10.42 32.24 -7.38
C PRO A 16 10.03 30.82 -7.01
N TYR A 17 10.90 30.14 -6.27
CA TYR A 17 10.63 28.87 -5.58
C TYR A 17 9.28 28.94 -4.85
N GLY A 18 8.22 28.52 -5.52
CA GLY A 18 6.84 28.67 -5.05
C GLY A 18 5.80 28.05 -5.98
N GLY A 19 6.23 27.30 -7.00
CA GLY A 19 5.34 26.50 -7.83
C GLY A 19 5.09 25.17 -7.14
N GLY A 20 4.21 25.17 -6.13
CA GLY A 20 3.56 23.93 -5.73
C GLY A 20 2.97 23.29 -6.99
N VAL A 21 3.21 21.99 -7.17
CA VAL A 21 2.60 21.20 -8.26
C VAL A 21 1.13 21.61 -8.40
N PRO A 22 0.68 22.01 -9.60
CA PRO A 22 -0.71 22.39 -9.81
C PRO A 22 -1.65 21.33 -9.22
N PRO A 23 -2.75 21.72 -8.55
CA PRO A 23 -3.68 20.76 -7.95
C PRO A 23 -4.16 19.76 -9.01
N GLY A 24 -3.62 18.54 -8.97
CA GLY A 24 -3.84 17.49 -9.98
C GLY A 24 -2.57 16.90 -10.61
N GLU A 25 -1.39 17.48 -10.39
CA GLU A 25 -0.10 16.99 -10.92
C GLU A 25 0.68 16.12 -9.94
N THR A 26 0.29 16.11 -8.67
CA THR A 26 0.57 14.95 -7.82
C THR A 26 -0.23 13.78 -8.42
N PRO A 27 0.41 12.67 -8.84
CA PRO A 27 -0.32 11.46 -9.21
C PRO A 27 -1.38 11.19 -8.15
N PRO A 28 -2.63 10.82 -8.51
CA PRO A 28 -3.65 10.47 -7.54
C PRO A 28 -3.00 9.56 -6.53
N GLY A 29 -2.87 10.05 -5.28
CA GLY A 29 -2.07 9.36 -4.27
C GLY A 29 -2.46 7.90 -4.33
N GLU A 30 -1.49 7.03 -4.61
CA GLU A 30 -1.74 5.61 -4.83
C GLU A 30 -2.39 5.10 -3.57
N SER A 31 -3.72 5.15 -3.56
CA SER A 31 -4.50 4.76 -2.42
C SER A 31 -4.23 3.28 -2.35
N SER A 32 -3.37 2.88 -1.40
CA SER A 32 -2.88 1.49 -1.26
C SER A 32 -4.03 0.49 -1.05
N THR A 33 -5.26 0.98 -0.99
CA THR A 33 -6.48 0.24 -1.16
C THR A 33 -7.41 1.08 -2.04
N GLY A 34 -7.54 0.73 -3.33
CA GLY A 34 -8.54 1.34 -4.20
C GLY A 34 -9.94 1.28 -3.58
N SER A 35 -10.76 2.30 -3.84
CA SER A 35 -12.09 2.54 -3.26
C SER A 35 -13.16 1.48 -3.55
N GLY A 36 -12.80 0.41 -4.23
CA GLY A 36 -13.68 -0.71 -4.45
C GLY A 36 -12.85 -1.94 -4.76
N ALA A 37 -13.17 -3.05 -4.11
CA ALA A 37 -13.25 -4.28 -4.87
C ALA A 37 -14.00 -3.91 -6.16
N GLY A 38 -13.39 -4.14 -7.33
CA GLY A 38 -13.99 -3.80 -8.62
C GLY A 38 -15.42 -4.35 -8.75
N PRO A 39 -16.09 -4.12 -9.90
CA PRO A 39 -17.48 -4.52 -10.12
C PRO A 39 -17.85 -5.82 -9.41
N TYR A 40 -18.93 -5.79 -8.60
CA TYR A 40 -19.28 -6.89 -7.68
C TYR A 40 -19.03 -8.25 -8.33
N ARG A 41 -18.08 -8.99 -7.78
CA ARG A 41 -17.77 -10.35 -8.22
C ARG A 41 -18.23 -11.30 -7.12
N PRO A 42 -19.07 -12.29 -7.43
CA PRO A 42 -19.44 -13.29 -6.44
C PRO A 42 -18.17 -13.99 -5.97
N LEU A 43 -17.88 -13.87 -4.67
CA LEU A 43 -16.72 -14.50 -4.08
C LEU A 43 -16.92 -16.03 -4.19
N THR A 44 -15.96 -16.73 -4.79
CA THR A 44 -16.05 -18.19 -4.94
C THR A 44 -16.14 -18.82 -3.54
N ARG A 45 -17.26 -19.49 -3.25
CA ARG A 45 -17.63 -19.94 -1.90
C ARG A 45 -16.69 -20.98 -1.28
N GLY A 46 -15.74 -21.52 -2.05
CA GLY A 46 -14.90 -22.65 -1.65
C GLY A 46 -13.62 -22.32 -0.86
N TRP A 47 -13.07 -21.11 -0.97
CA TRP A 47 -11.72 -20.82 -0.47
C TRP A 47 -11.64 -20.25 0.95
N GLY A 48 -12.76 -19.94 1.61
CA GLY A 48 -12.73 -19.48 3.00
C GLY A 48 -12.52 -20.61 4.01
N LYS A 49 -13.23 -21.73 3.82
CA LYS A 49 -13.28 -22.82 4.81
C LYS A 49 -12.07 -23.75 4.75
N GLY A 50 -11.55 -24.04 3.55
CA GLY A 50 -10.41 -24.96 3.37
C GLY A 50 -9.15 -24.50 4.12
N PRO A 51 -8.62 -23.30 3.84
CA PRO A 51 -7.46 -22.76 4.55
C PRO A 51 -7.69 -22.63 6.06
N LEU A 52 -8.90 -22.21 6.48
CA LEU A 52 -9.23 -22.12 7.91
C LEU A 52 -9.11 -23.49 8.60
N LEU A 53 -9.65 -24.55 7.99
CA LEU A 53 -9.58 -25.91 8.54
C LEU A 53 -8.13 -26.38 8.64
N VAL A 54 -7.31 -26.14 7.60
CA VAL A 54 -5.87 -26.46 7.62
C VAL A 54 -5.16 -25.76 8.77
N ILE A 55 -5.39 -24.46 8.96
CA ILE A 55 -4.80 -23.68 10.07
C ILE A 55 -5.23 -24.26 11.43
N CYS A 56 -6.53 -24.56 11.61
CA CYS A 56 -7.02 -25.16 12.84
C CYS A 56 -6.37 -26.52 13.13
N LEU A 57 -6.18 -27.36 12.11
CA LEU A 57 -5.51 -28.66 12.25
C LEU A 57 -4.05 -28.52 12.67
N VAL A 58 -3.31 -27.60 12.05
CA VAL A 58 -1.91 -27.33 12.40
C VAL A 58 -1.83 -26.79 13.83
N ALA A 59 -2.69 -25.84 14.20
CA ALA A 59 -2.75 -25.30 15.56
C ALA A 59 -3.04 -26.40 16.59
N LEU A 60 -3.98 -27.30 16.30
CA LEU A 60 -4.31 -28.43 17.18
C LEU A 60 -3.12 -29.39 17.32
N ALA A 61 -2.42 -29.70 16.23
CA ALA A 61 -1.23 -30.55 16.27
C ALA A 61 -0.12 -29.93 17.15
N CYS A 62 0.15 -28.63 17.00
CA CYS A 62 1.09 -27.91 17.85
C CYS A 62 0.66 -27.95 19.33
N ALA A 63 -0.61 -27.69 19.62
CA ALA A 63 -1.14 -27.72 21.00
C ALA A 63 -0.98 -29.10 21.64
N LEU A 64 -1.31 -30.17 20.91
CA LEU A 64 -1.15 -31.55 21.38
C LEU A 64 0.32 -31.93 21.59
N PHE A 65 1.22 -31.46 20.73
CA PHE A 65 2.66 -31.67 20.90
C PHE A 65 3.16 -31.05 22.20
N PHE A 66 2.84 -29.78 22.46
CA PHE A 66 3.23 -29.11 23.70
C PHE A 66 2.59 -29.74 24.93
N LEU A 67 1.33 -30.17 24.83
CA LEU A 67 0.64 -30.88 25.90
C LEU A 67 1.36 -32.21 26.24
N ALA A 68 1.67 -33.01 25.23
CA ALA A 68 2.40 -34.26 25.41
C ALA A 68 3.80 -34.03 26.00
N TYR A 69 4.52 -33.00 25.53
CA TYR A 69 5.81 -32.61 26.06
C TYR A 69 5.73 -32.19 27.53
N ALA A 70 4.73 -31.38 27.89
CA ALA A 70 4.52 -30.96 29.28
C ALA A 70 4.20 -32.16 30.20
N VAL A 71 3.36 -33.10 29.74
CA VAL A 71 3.08 -34.34 30.48
C VAL A 71 4.34 -35.16 30.66
N MET A 72 5.17 -35.30 29.61
CA MET A 72 6.42 -36.07 29.68
C MET A 72 7.46 -35.46 30.62
N LEU A 73 7.52 -34.14 30.73
CA LEU A 73 8.40 -33.46 31.69
C LEU A 73 7.90 -33.53 33.14
N ASN A 74 6.60 -33.76 33.33
CA ASN A 74 5.95 -33.79 34.63
C ASN A 74 5.74 -35.22 35.16
N VAL A 75 6.23 -36.24 34.44
CA VAL A 75 6.22 -37.65 34.86
C VAL A 75 7.60 -38.04 35.38
#